data_AF-A0A7V7E4G1-F1
#
_entry.id   AF-A0A7V7E4G1-F1
#
_cell.length_a   1.000
_cell.length_b   1.000
_cell.length_c   1.000
_cell.angle_alpha   90.00
_cell.angle_beta   90.00
_cell.angle_gamma   90.00
#
_symmetry.space_group_name_H-M   'P 1'
#
loop_
_entity.id
_entity.type
_entity.pdbx_description
1 polymer ?
#
loop_
_entity_poly.entity_id
_entity_poly.type
_entity_poly.pdbx_seq_one_letter_code
_entity_poly.pdbx_strand_id
1 'polypeptide(L)'
;MSVFALRLPDDLKAEAAAQAEKVGLSLNQYIASALSARVGAQAEAERYFALRGARAVPGEAMEILNRAGIYNPPREDDLID
;
A
#
# COMPACT_ATOMS: atom_id res chain seq x y z
N MET A 1 14.42 -5.64 23.08
CA MET A 1 14.76 -5.49 21.65
C MET A 1 15.75 -6.58 21.29
N SER A 2 15.48 -7.36 20.24
CA SER A 2 16.45 -8.32 19.69
C SER A 2 17.29 -7.63 18.61
N VAL A 3 18.56 -8.02 18.50
CA VAL A 3 19.44 -7.57 17.41
C VAL A 3 19.23 -8.52 16.23
N PHE A 4 18.84 -7.97 15.08
CA PHE A 4 18.66 -8.71 13.84
C PHE A 4 19.75 -8.32 12.84
N ALA A 5 20.60 -9.28 12.46
CA ALA A 5 21.63 -9.06 11.46
C ALA A 5 21.03 -9.21 10.05
N LEU A 6 20.89 -8.09 9.34
CA LEU A 6 20.39 -8.06 7.96
C LEU A 6 21.56 -7.96 6.97
N ARG A 7 21.53 -8.77 5.91
CA ARG A 7 22.43 -8.61 4.76
C ARG A 7 21.77 -7.69 3.74
N LEU A 8 22.49 -6.67 3.32
CA LEU A 8 22.07 -5.69 2.32
C LEU A 8 23.15 -5.59 1.23
N PRO A 9 22.78 -5.35 -0.03
CA PRO A 9 23.73 -4.86 -1.03
C PRO A 9 24.42 -3.59 -0.53
N ASP A 10 25.70 -3.43 -0.87
CA ASP A 10 26.52 -2.32 -0.35
C ASP A 10 25.96 -0.96 -0.75
N ASP A 11 25.49 -0.81 -1.99
CA ASP A 11 24.90 0.44 -2.50
C ASP A 11 23.64 0.83 -1.69
N LEU A 12 22.75 -0.13 -1.45
CA LEU A 12 21.53 0.09 -0.68
C LEU A 12 21.85 0.49 0.77
N LYS A 13 22.86 -0.15 1.37
CA LYS A 13 23.31 0.18 2.72
C LYS A 13 23.84 1.61 2.78
N ALA A 14 24.63 2.03 1.78
CA ALA A 14 25.18 3.37 1.70
C ALA A 14 24.07 4.43 1.58
N GLU A 15 23.10 4.21 0.70
CA GLU A 15 21.97 5.13 0.50
C GLU A 15 21.07 5.21 1.73
N ALA A 16 20.77 4.08 2.36
CA ALA A 16 19.99 4.06 3.59
C ALA A 16 20.71 4.76 4.74
N ALA A 17 22.04 4.63 4.85
CA ALA A 17 22.84 5.33 5.85
C ALA A 17 22.82 6.85 5.61
N ALA A 18 22.98 7.29 4.37
CA ALA A 18 22.89 8.72 4.02
C ALA A 18 21.50 9.30 4.29
N GLN A 19 20.43 8.52 4.09
CA GLN A 19 19.08 8.93 4.44
C GLN A 19 18.86 8.99 5.97
N ALA A 20 19.38 8.01 6.71
CA ALA A 20 19.31 7.98 8.17
C ALA A 20 20.02 9.18 8.80
N GLU A 21 21.19 9.55 8.27
CA GLU A 21 21.96 10.72 8.72
C GLU A 21 21.19 12.02 8.51
N LYS A 22 20.52 12.20 7.35
CA LYS A 22 19.68 13.38 7.06
C LYS A 22 18.56 13.60 8.08
N VAL A 23 18.05 12.52 8.68
CA VAL A 23 17.00 12.56 9.70
C VAL A 23 17.53 12.40 11.13
N GLY A 24 18.85 12.37 11.33
CA GLY A 24 19.49 12.28 12.64
C GLY A 24 19.30 10.93 13.34
N LEU A 25 19.07 9.85 12.60
CA LEU A 25 18.87 8.49 13.15
C LEU A 25 20.07 7.60 12.85
N SER A 26 20.33 6.64 13.74
CA SER A 26 21.20 5.51 13.37
C SER A 26 20.54 4.66 12.28
N LEU A 27 21.34 3.99 11.44
CA LEU A 27 20.82 3.11 10.39
C LEU A 27 19.85 2.05 10.93
N ASN A 28 20.13 1.47 12.09
CA ASN A 28 19.25 0.48 12.71
C ASN A 28 17.90 1.07 13.14
N GLN A 29 17.90 2.26 13.73
CA GLN A 29 16.66 2.96 14.11
C GLN A 29 15.86 3.37 12.88
N TYR A 30 16.54 3.83 11.84
CA TYR A 30 15.93 4.19 10.56
C TYR A 30 15.28 2.97 9.88
N ILE A 31 15.95 1.82 9.85
CA ILE A 31 15.37 0.57 9.33
C ILE A 31 14.17 0.13 10.19
N ALA A 32 14.29 0.20 11.52
CA ALA A 32 13.20 -0.17 12.42
C ALA A 32 11.96 0.73 12.25
N SER A 33 12.14 2.03 12.03
CA SER A 33 11.03 2.97 11.80
C SER A 33 10.38 2.73 10.44
N ALA A 34 11.16 2.51 9.38
CA ALA A 34 10.66 2.17 8.06
C ALA A 34 9.84 0.85 8.07
N LEU A 35 10.34 -0.18 8.76
CA LEU A 35 9.61 -1.44 8.96
C LEU A 35 8.32 -1.22 9.74
N SER A 36 8.36 -0.45 10.83
CA SER A 36 7.17 -0.14 11.63
C SER A 36 6.10 0.57 10.82
N ALA A 37 6.50 1.55 10.00
CA ALA A 37 5.59 2.25 9.10
C ALA A 37 4.97 1.31 8.06
N ARG A 38 5.77 0.43 7.44
CA ARG A 38 5.28 -0.51 6.44
C ARG A 38 4.31 -1.53 7.04
N VAL A 39 4.68 -2.13 8.17
CA VAL A 39 3.85 -3.12 8.89
C VAL A 39 2.56 -2.47 9.37
N GLY A 40 2.63 -1.27 9.97
CA GLY A 40 1.46 -0.55 10.43
C GLY A 40 0.50 -0.18 9.30
N ALA A 41 1.02 0.35 8.19
CA ALA A 41 0.22 0.68 7.02
C ALA A 41 -0.47 -0.54 6.42
N GLN A 42 0.24 -1.68 6.33
CA GLN A 42 -0.35 -2.91 5.82
C GLN A 42 -1.43 -3.47 6.76
N ALA A 43 -1.15 -3.54 8.07
CA ALA A 43 -2.12 -4.01 9.05
C ALA A 43 -3.38 -3.14 9.08
N GLU A 44 -3.22 -1.81 8.95
CA GLU A 44 -4.35 -0.88 8.90
C GLU A 44 -5.15 -1.03 7.60
N ALA A 45 -4.48 -1.21 6.46
CA ALA A 45 -5.17 -1.48 5.19
C ALA A 45 -6.00 -2.77 5.26
N GLU A 46 -5.41 -3.86 5.76
CA GLU A 46 -6.10 -5.13 5.96
C GLU A 46 -7.32 -4.97 6.88
N ARG A 47 -7.15 -4.29 8.02
CA ARG A 47 -8.24 -3.98 8.95
C ARG A 47 -9.35 -3.17 8.30
N TYR A 48 -9.00 -2.11 7.57
CA TYR A 48 -9.96 -1.22 6.91
C TYR A 48 -10.77 -1.98 5.85
N PHE A 49 -10.11 -2.78 5.00
CA PHE A 49 -10.80 -3.58 3.99
C PHE A 49 -11.69 -4.66 4.61
N ALA A 50 -11.25 -5.32 5.69
CA ALA A 50 -12.07 -6.29 6.40
C ALA A 50 -13.36 -5.66 6.96
N LEU A 51 -13.25 -4.49 7.61
CA LEU A 51 -14.41 -3.76 8.16
C LEU A 51 -15.36 -3.26 7.07
N ARG A 52 -14.83 -2.78 5.94
CA ARG A 52 -15.63 -2.39 4.76
C ARG A 52 -16.33 -3.60 4.14
N GLY A 53 -15.60 -4.70 3.94
CA GLY A 53 -16.11 -5.93 3.36
C GLY A 53 -17.21 -6.58 4.21
N ALA A 54 -17.10 -6.52 5.53
CA ALA A 54 -18.14 -7.02 6.45
C ALA A 54 -19.50 -6.30 6.30
N ARG A 55 -19.51 -5.09 5.72
CA ARG A 55 -20.72 -4.32 5.43
C ARG A 55 -21.21 -4.48 4.00
N ALA A 56 -20.46 -5.20 3.15
CA ALA A 56 -20.83 -5.39 1.76
C ALA A 56 -21.99 -6.38 1.66
N VAL A 57 -22.96 -6.07 0.80
CA VAL A 57 -24.02 -7.00 0.43
C VAL A 57 -23.57 -7.76 -0.81
N PRO A 58 -23.41 -9.10 -0.75
CA PRO A 58 -23.04 -9.89 -1.92
C PRO A 58 -24.05 -9.66 -3.06
N GLY A 59 -23.56 -9.38 -4.27
CA GLY A 59 -24.38 -9.19 -5.46
C GLY A 59 -24.74 -7.73 -5.81
N GLU A 60 -24.80 -6.81 -4.83
CA GLU A 60 -25.14 -5.39 -5.11
C GLU A 60 -24.17 -4.73 -6.10
N ALA A 61 -22.87 -5.04 -5.99
CA ALA A 61 -21.88 -4.55 -6.93
C ALA A 61 -22.20 -4.99 -8.37
N MET A 62 -22.69 -6.22 -8.55
CA MET A 62 -23.06 -6.74 -9.86
C MET A 62 -24.33 -6.06 -10.38
N GLU A 63 -25.29 -5.75 -9.51
CA GLU A 63 -26.48 -4.99 -9.90
C GLU A 63 -26.12 -3.57 -10.38
N ILE A 64 -25.17 -2.91 -9.71
CA ILE A 64 -24.66 -1.60 -10.14
C ILE A 64 -23.96 -1.72 -11.50
N LEU A 65 -23.09 -2.72 -11.68
CA LEU A 65 -22.38 -2.95 -12.94
C LEU A 65 -23.33 -3.30 -14.09
N ASN A 66 -24.37 -4.11 -13.84
CA ASN A 66 -25.39 -4.43 -14.82
C ASN A 66 -26.19 -3.19 -15.27
N ARG A 67 -26.29 -2.17 -14.42
CA ARG A 67 -26.90 -0.87 -14.78
C ARG A 67 -25.91 0.09 -15.43
N ALA A 68 -24.60 -0.13 -15.30
CA ALA A 68 -23.61 0.75 -15.88
C ALA A 68 -23.71 0.71 -17.41
N GLY A 69 -23.86 1.88 -18.04
CA GLY A 69 -24.03 2.00 -19.49
C GLY A 69 -25.47 1.88 -20.00
N ILE A 70 -26.45 1.53 -19.14
CA ILE A 70 -27.86 1.59 -19.54
C ILE A 70 -28.24 3.06 -19.76
N TYR A 71 -28.76 3.38 -20.95
CA TYR A 71 -29.12 4.72 -21.41
C TYR A 71 -27.95 5.72 -21.54
N ASN A 72 -26.69 5.25 -21.47
CA ASN A 72 -25.52 6.08 -21.68
C ASN A 72 -24.60 5.40 -22.71
N PRO A 73 -24.91 5.51 -24.01
CA PRO A 73 -24.11 4.89 -25.06
C PRO A 73 -22.67 5.43 -25.05
N PRO A 74 -21.69 4.65 -25.52
CA PRO A 74 -20.32 5.12 -25.69
C PRO A 74 -20.29 6.39 -26.54
N ARG A 75 -19.47 7.35 -26.13
CA ARG A 75 -19.17 8.56 -26.88
C ARG A 75 -18.13 8.26 -27.95
N GLU A 76 -18.00 9.17 -28.92
CA GLU A 76 -17.05 9.04 -30.04
C GLU A 76 -15.59 8.89 -29.57
N ASP A 77 -15.28 9.37 -28.36
CA ASP A 77 -13.98 9.30 -27.70
C ASP A 77 -13.79 8.11 -26.74
N ASP A 78 -14.81 7.27 -26.52
CA ASP A 78 -14.74 6.05 -25.68
C ASP A 78 -14.09 4.86 -26.45
N LEU A 79 -12.98 5.12 -27.15
CA LEU A 79 -12.25 4.12 -27.93
C LEU A 79 -11.37 3.27 -27.00
N ILE A 80 -11.34 1.96 -27.24
CA ILE A 80 -10.42 1.03 -26.58
C ILE A 80 -9.32 0.71 -27.61
N ASP A 81 -8.09 1.11 -27.32
CA ASP A 81 -6.88 0.74 -28.09
C ASP A 81 -6.56 -0.77 -27.96
#